data_AF-A0AAN6RJ81-F1
#
_entry.id   AF-A0AAN6RJ81-F1
#
_cell.length_a   1.000
_cell.length_b   1.000
_cell.length_c   1.000
_cell.angle_alpha   90.00
_cell.angle_beta   90.00
_cell.angle_gamma   90.00
#
_symmetry.space_group_name_H-M   'P 1'
#
loop_
_entity.id
_entity.type
_entity.pdbx_description
1 polymer ?
#
loop_
_entity_poly.entity_id
_entity_poly.type
_entity_poly.pdbx_seq_one_letter_code
_entity_poly.pdbx_strand_id
1 'polypeptide(L)'
;MANFRFQLPPFARTSELIANSKEPAGIAVPNEPFIPASRPAINCFLSKELECRVLDELAPYFFVFCKRHNEHVDALHEYAINGLHVAIAEDPGLHLVRKYNAIYIKPIPHCLFNYDFWQTYLIPEDQGDEQHLTIRSDRQNSSRKAQFRPASNEDRKLSITCRSALGLLRSYGYLIKHESDFHIARENNLIPKHVTYTQFQHFIQSFRNIPDTCVSPRYQYGHIRMTRLNMAVRLYARTSRTAPRRRVGQAAWSSDNTQPTSRRHHPLHHCLSVAVLYSHSWLSSVAAASKMADRYSFSLTTFSPSGKLVQIEYALNAVNQGVTSLGIKATNGIVLATEKKSSSPLIDSSSSSKVSLITPNIGMVYSGMGPDYRVLVDKARKVSHTGYKRIYNEYPPTRILVQDVARVMQEATQSGGVRPYGVSLLIAGWDDGIEPEAETKQTEGEADLEKKKINGKTGGILKGGPSLYQVDPSGSYFPWKATAIGKSATSAKTFLEKRYTEGLELEDAIHIALLTLKETIEGEMNGDTVEIGIIGPPEDRLLGFEGVEGAQGPRFRKLSPTEVEDYLTNL
;
A
#
# COMPACT_ATOMS: atom_id res chain seq x y z
N MET A 1 22.65 10.57 -44.45
CA MET A 1 22.10 9.21 -44.29
C MET A 1 23.29 8.29 -44.06
N ALA A 2 23.45 7.73 -42.86
CA ALA A 2 24.45 6.69 -42.61
C ALA A 2 23.71 5.38 -42.48
N ASN A 3 23.90 4.45 -43.42
CA ASN A 3 23.45 3.07 -43.25
C ASN A 3 24.19 2.49 -42.05
N PHE A 4 23.49 2.24 -40.95
CA PHE A 4 24.12 1.63 -39.78
C PHE A 4 24.25 0.13 -40.04
N ARG A 5 25.45 -0.31 -40.42
CA ARG A 5 25.81 -1.74 -40.58
C ARG A 5 26.55 -2.17 -39.32
N PHE A 6 26.06 -3.19 -38.63
CA PHE A 6 26.81 -3.86 -37.58
C PHE A 6 26.77 -5.38 -37.80
N GLN A 7 27.89 -6.03 -37.53
CA GLN A 7 28.07 -7.47 -37.66
C GLN A 7 27.43 -8.19 -36.47
N LEU A 8 26.99 -9.44 -36.66
CA LEU A 8 26.59 -10.33 -35.57
C LEU A 8 27.59 -11.49 -35.50
N PRO A 9 28.20 -11.77 -34.33
CA PRO A 9 28.13 -11.01 -33.07
C PRO A 9 28.74 -9.59 -33.22
N PRO A 10 28.30 -8.58 -32.44
CA PRO A 10 28.81 -7.21 -32.57
C PRO A 10 30.30 -7.04 -32.22
N PHE A 11 30.90 -8.02 -31.56
CA PHE A 11 32.29 -8.00 -31.10
C PHE A 11 33.12 -9.05 -31.87
N ALA A 12 34.42 -8.80 -32.02
CA ALA A 12 35.34 -9.73 -32.67
C ALA A 12 35.65 -10.93 -31.76
N ARG A 13 36.06 -12.06 -32.35
CA ARG A 13 36.47 -13.26 -31.59
C ARG A 13 37.61 -12.97 -30.61
N THR A 14 38.52 -12.06 -30.96
CA THR A 14 39.62 -11.60 -30.09
C THR A 14 39.16 -10.81 -28.86
N SER A 15 37.91 -10.34 -28.85
CA SER A 15 37.30 -9.52 -27.80
C SER A 15 36.35 -10.33 -26.91
N GLU A 16 36.32 -11.67 -27.04
CA GLU A 16 35.55 -12.51 -26.14
C GLU A 16 36.12 -12.49 -24.71
N LEU A 17 35.24 -12.53 -23.70
CA LEU A 17 35.66 -12.47 -22.29
C LEU A 17 35.73 -13.86 -21.64
N ILE A 18 35.00 -14.84 -22.21
CA ILE A 18 35.00 -16.23 -21.74
C ILE A 18 35.12 -17.16 -22.95
N ALA A 19 36.19 -17.94 -23.01
CA ALA A 19 36.41 -18.96 -24.04
C ALA A 19 35.76 -20.30 -23.66
N ASN A 20 35.33 -21.09 -24.65
CA ASN A 20 34.65 -22.39 -24.46
C ASN A 20 35.56 -23.50 -23.88
N SER A 21 36.88 -23.29 -23.83
CA SER A 21 37.86 -24.38 -23.65
C SER A 21 38.04 -24.89 -22.21
N LYS A 22 37.20 -24.50 -21.25
CA LYS A 22 37.38 -24.84 -19.82
C LYS A 22 36.35 -25.82 -19.25
N GLU A 23 35.34 -26.22 -20.01
CA GLU A 23 34.25 -27.05 -19.49
C GLU A 23 34.36 -28.52 -19.95
N PRO A 24 34.09 -29.49 -19.05
CA PRO A 24 34.13 -30.91 -19.39
C PRO A 24 33.12 -31.26 -20.49
N ALA A 25 33.45 -32.27 -21.30
CA ALA A 25 32.61 -32.74 -22.41
C ALA A 25 31.17 -33.00 -21.94
N GLY A 26 30.21 -32.22 -22.45
CA GLY A 26 28.78 -32.36 -22.15
C GLY A 26 28.09 -31.08 -21.67
N ILE A 27 28.83 -30.05 -21.24
CA ILE A 27 28.28 -28.74 -20.88
C ILE A 27 28.32 -27.84 -22.12
N ALA A 28 27.17 -27.29 -22.52
CA ALA A 28 27.06 -26.43 -23.71
C ALA A 28 26.87 -24.94 -23.39
N VAL A 29 26.55 -24.59 -22.14
CA VAL A 29 26.34 -23.22 -21.69
C VAL A 29 27.37 -22.90 -20.61
N PRO A 30 28.25 -21.92 -20.84
CA PRO A 30 29.26 -21.54 -19.86
C PRO A 30 28.67 -21.25 -18.47
N ASN A 31 29.23 -21.88 -17.44
CA ASN A 31 28.89 -21.77 -16.02
C ASN A 31 27.49 -22.31 -15.64
N GLU A 32 26.89 -23.14 -16.48
CA GLU A 32 25.57 -23.76 -16.26
C GLU A 32 25.60 -25.29 -16.45
N PRO A 33 26.11 -26.04 -15.44
CA PRO A 33 26.42 -27.47 -15.59
C PRO A 33 25.18 -28.37 -15.72
N PHE A 34 23.99 -27.86 -15.39
CA PHE A 34 22.75 -28.64 -15.39
C PHE A 34 21.98 -28.57 -16.72
N ILE A 35 22.45 -27.78 -17.69
CA ILE A 35 21.77 -27.60 -18.97
C ILE A 35 22.32 -28.63 -19.99
N PRO A 36 21.46 -29.54 -20.50
CA PRO A 36 21.89 -30.48 -21.53
C PRO A 36 22.32 -29.75 -22.81
N ALA A 37 23.34 -30.26 -23.49
CA ALA A 37 23.84 -29.75 -24.78
C ALA A 37 22.84 -29.83 -25.96
N SER A 38 21.57 -30.14 -25.69
CA SER A 38 20.51 -30.19 -26.69
C SER A 38 20.00 -28.79 -27.06
N ARG A 39 19.85 -28.53 -28.36
CA ARG A 39 19.31 -27.26 -28.89
C ARG A 39 17.99 -26.81 -28.24
N PRO A 40 17.00 -27.70 -27.99
CA PRO A 40 15.75 -27.31 -27.34
C PRO A 40 15.93 -26.87 -25.88
N ALA A 41 16.81 -27.53 -25.13
CA ALA A 41 17.09 -27.15 -23.75
C ALA A 41 17.77 -25.78 -23.66
N ILE A 42 18.71 -25.50 -24.56
CA ILE A 42 19.41 -24.21 -24.64
C ILE A 42 18.44 -23.09 -25.05
N ASN A 43 17.55 -23.32 -26.02
CA ASN A 43 16.51 -22.36 -26.37
C ASN A 43 15.57 -22.08 -25.19
N CYS A 44 15.17 -23.12 -24.44
CA CYS A 44 14.34 -22.95 -23.24
C CYS A 44 15.05 -22.11 -22.16
N PHE A 45 16.36 -22.34 -21.97
CA PHE A 45 17.19 -21.53 -21.09
C PHE A 45 17.25 -20.07 -21.54
N LEU A 46 17.60 -19.82 -22.81
CA LEU A 46 17.71 -18.46 -23.34
C LEU A 46 16.40 -17.70 -23.29
N SER A 47 15.26 -18.35 -23.57
CA SER A 47 13.94 -17.73 -23.41
C SER A 47 13.66 -17.35 -21.97
N LYS A 48 14.05 -18.16 -20.98
CA LYS A 48 13.86 -17.86 -19.56
C LYS A 48 14.79 -16.73 -19.08
N GLU A 49 16.03 -16.74 -19.53
CA GLU A 49 17.07 -15.80 -19.09
C GLU A 49 16.95 -14.42 -19.74
N LEU A 50 16.47 -14.32 -21.00
CA LEU A 50 16.56 -13.08 -21.77
C LEU A 50 15.20 -12.50 -22.20
N GLU A 51 14.13 -13.30 -22.32
CA GLU A 51 12.85 -12.79 -22.84
C GLU A 51 11.99 -12.13 -21.76
N CYS A 52 11.48 -10.93 -22.08
CA CYS A 52 10.62 -10.13 -21.20
C CYS A 52 9.22 -9.94 -21.79
N ARG A 53 8.53 -11.02 -22.12
CA ARG A 53 7.25 -11.00 -22.88
C ARG A 53 6.23 -10.01 -22.33
N VAL A 54 6.02 -10.01 -21.02
CA VAL A 54 5.06 -9.10 -20.36
C VAL A 54 5.43 -7.63 -20.55
N LEU A 55 6.72 -7.29 -20.45
CA LEU A 55 7.15 -5.91 -20.61
C LEU A 55 7.22 -5.48 -22.07
N ASP A 56 7.56 -6.40 -22.97
CA ASP A 56 7.55 -6.14 -24.40
C ASP A 56 6.12 -5.91 -24.92
N GLU A 57 5.13 -6.64 -24.39
CA GLU A 57 3.70 -6.38 -24.64
C GLU A 57 3.23 -5.02 -24.09
N LEU A 58 3.75 -4.61 -22.93
CA LEU A 58 3.40 -3.33 -22.30
C LEU A 58 4.19 -2.13 -22.83
N ALA A 59 5.31 -2.36 -23.53
CA ALA A 59 6.20 -1.33 -24.04
C ALA A 59 5.49 -0.24 -24.87
N PRO A 60 4.51 -0.56 -25.76
CA PRO A 60 3.77 0.46 -26.49
C PRO A 60 3.02 1.46 -25.62
N TYR A 61 2.73 1.14 -24.35
CA TYR A 61 2.04 2.01 -23.40
C TYR A 61 2.99 2.74 -22.46
N PHE A 62 4.27 2.36 -22.41
CA PHE A 62 5.23 2.97 -21.50
C PHE A 62 5.48 4.45 -21.81
N PHE A 63 5.25 4.94 -23.03
CA PHE A 63 5.41 6.38 -23.32
C PHE A 63 4.51 7.28 -22.47
N VAL A 64 3.38 6.75 -21.95
CA VAL A 64 2.48 7.47 -21.04
C VAL A 64 3.15 7.73 -19.69
N PHE A 65 4.03 6.82 -19.25
CA PHE A 65 4.60 6.85 -17.91
C PHE A 65 6.13 7.06 -17.91
N CYS A 66 6.81 6.83 -19.01
CA CYS A 66 8.27 6.79 -19.13
C CYS A 66 8.72 7.50 -20.40
N LYS A 67 9.90 8.14 -20.34
CA LYS A 67 10.53 8.71 -21.54
C LYS A 67 11.07 7.58 -22.41
N ARG A 68 10.68 7.55 -23.68
CA ARG A 68 11.19 6.60 -24.68
C ARG A 68 12.55 7.08 -25.19
N HIS A 69 13.57 6.89 -24.36
CA HIS A 69 14.95 7.23 -24.70
C HIS A 69 15.91 6.24 -24.05
N ASN A 70 16.81 5.68 -24.85
CA ASN A 70 17.83 4.73 -24.40
C ASN A 70 18.91 5.39 -23.52
N GLU A 71 19.27 6.66 -23.77
CA GLU A 71 20.23 7.42 -22.95
C GLU A 71 19.71 7.72 -21.53
N HIS A 72 18.47 7.33 -21.19
CA HIS A 72 17.92 7.47 -19.84
C HIS A 72 18.33 6.32 -18.91
N VAL A 73 19.50 5.73 -19.17
CA VAL A 73 20.19 4.79 -18.29
C VAL A 73 21.38 5.55 -17.71
N ASP A 74 21.32 5.79 -16.40
CA ASP A 74 22.36 6.50 -15.66
C ASP A 74 23.53 5.52 -15.40
N ALA A 75 24.73 6.04 -15.17
CA ALA A 75 25.87 5.22 -14.82
C ALA A 75 25.76 4.67 -13.38
N LEU A 76 26.44 3.57 -13.06
CA LEU A 76 26.33 2.93 -11.73
C LEU A 76 26.75 3.86 -10.58
N HIS A 77 27.80 4.65 -10.75
CA HIS A 77 28.22 5.63 -9.76
C HIS A 77 27.18 6.75 -9.56
N GLU A 78 26.45 7.14 -10.61
CA GLU A 78 25.36 8.12 -10.50
C GLU A 78 24.20 7.55 -9.67
N TYR A 79 23.91 6.25 -9.81
CA TYR A 79 22.96 5.58 -8.91
C TYR A 79 23.45 5.59 -7.46
N ALA A 80 24.73 5.29 -7.21
CA ALA A 80 25.31 5.34 -5.88
C ALA A 80 25.24 6.76 -5.26
N ILE A 81 25.57 7.81 -6.03
CA ILE A 81 25.45 9.22 -5.61
C ILE A 81 24.00 9.57 -5.24
N ASN A 82 23.03 9.05 -5.99
CA ASN A 82 21.60 9.24 -5.73
C ASN A 82 21.06 8.38 -4.57
N GLY A 83 21.93 7.72 -3.80
CA GLY A 83 21.56 6.89 -2.65
C GLY A 83 20.83 5.60 -3.03
N LEU A 84 20.99 5.14 -4.28
CA LEU A 84 20.45 3.88 -4.75
C LEU A 84 21.49 2.78 -4.60
N HIS A 85 21.12 1.67 -3.98
CA HIS A 85 21.93 0.46 -4.00
C HIS A 85 21.56 -0.40 -5.21
N VAL A 86 22.55 -1.09 -5.76
CA VAL A 86 22.36 -2.07 -6.83
C VAL A 86 21.88 -3.38 -6.20
N ALA A 87 20.69 -3.82 -6.57
CA ALA A 87 20.14 -5.10 -6.17
C ALA A 87 20.23 -6.09 -7.33
N ILE A 88 20.83 -7.25 -7.08
CA ILE A 88 20.93 -8.31 -8.09
C ILE A 88 19.55 -8.93 -8.29
N ALA A 89 19.14 -9.09 -9.55
CA ALA A 89 17.87 -9.72 -9.90
C ALA A 89 18.02 -10.67 -11.08
N GLU A 90 17.78 -11.96 -10.87
CA GLU A 90 17.86 -12.95 -11.97
C GLU A 90 16.68 -12.87 -12.95
N ASP A 91 15.57 -12.25 -12.58
CA ASP A 91 14.44 -12.04 -13.50
C ASP A 91 14.77 -10.91 -14.50
N PRO A 92 14.80 -11.18 -15.82
CA PRO A 92 15.07 -10.15 -16.81
C PRO A 92 14.01 -9.04 -16.81
N GLY A 93 12.80 -9.31 -16.32
CA GLY A 93 11.74 -8.31 -16.15
C GLY A 93 12.07 -7.22 -15.12
N LEU A 94 12.99 -7.49 -14.18
CA LEU A 94 13.40 -6.53 -13.17
C LEU A 94 14.62 -5.70 -13.60
N HIS A 95 15.29 -6.06 -14.69
CA HIS A 95 16.45 -5.33 -15.17
C HIS A 95 16.07 -3.87 -15.48
N LEU A 96 16.84 -2.93 -14.90
CA LEU A 96 16.59 -1.49 -14.93
C LEU A 96 15.25 -1.08 -14.31
N VAL A 97 14.74 -1.81 -13.32
CA VAL A 97 13.56 -1.42 -12.55
C VAL A 97 13.98 -0.83 -11.21
N ARG A 98 13.50 0.37 -10.91
CA ARG A 98 13.75 1.07 -9.65
C ARG A 98 12.59 0.88 -8.69
N LYS A 99 12.88 0.43 -7.46
CA LYS A 99 11.91 0.31 -6.36
C LYS A 99 12.54 0.86 -5.09
N TYR A 100 11.91 1.88 -4.49
CA TYR A 100 12.46 2.57 -3.31
C TYR A 100 13.91 3.04 -3.54
N ASN A 101 14.84 2.57 -2.72
CA ASN A 101 16.27 2.89 -2.77
C ASN A 101 17.09 1.79 -3.47
N ALA A 102 16.45 0.89 -4.23
CA ALA A 102 17.11 -0.14 -5.01
C ALA A 102 16.91 0.08 -6.51
N ILE A 103 17.96 -0.16 -7.29
CA ILE A 103 17.85 -0.45 -8.72
C ILE A 103 18.14 -1.94 -8.93
N TYR A 104 17.19 -2.64 -9.54
CA TYR A 104 17.37 -4.05 -9.88
C TYR A 104 18.13 -4.18 -11.19
N ILE A 105 19.24 -4.91 -11.16
CA ILE A 105 20.09 -5.15 -12.31
C ILE A 105 20.34 -6.66 -12.42
N LYS A 106 19.97 -7.21 -13.56
CA LYS A 106 20.27 -8.60 -13.93
C LYS A 106 21.73 -8.77 -14.34
N PRO A 107 22.50 -9.70 -13.72
CA PRO A 107 23.85 -10.07 -14.15
C PRO A 107 23.90 -10.53 -15.61
N ILE A 108 25.02 -10.32 -16.30
CA ILE A 108 25.18 -10.81 -17.67
C ILE A 108 25.40 -12.34 -17.63
N PRO A 109 24.56 -13.14 -18.31
CA PRO A 109 24.80 -14.58 -18.44
C PRO A 109 26.15 -14.85 -19.13
N HIS A 110 26.94 -15.76 -18.58
CA HIS A 110 28.31 -16.01 -19.05
C HIS A 110 28.39 -16.45 -20.51
N CYS A 111 27.35 -17.11 -21.02
CA CYS A 111 27.23 -17.50 -22.41
C CYS A 111 27.25 -16.31 -23.39
N LEU A 112 26.83 -15.11 -22.96
CA LEU A 112 26.86 -13.91 -23.80
C LEU A 112 28.27 -13.33 -24.00
N PHE A 113 29.25 -13.77 -23.21
CA PHE A 113 30.64 -13.38 -23.36
C PHE A 113 31.45 -14.25 -24.33
N ASN A 114 30.86 -15.34 -24.83
CA ASN A 114 31.53 -16.29 -25.72
C ASN A 114 31.13 -16.07 -27.19
N TYR A 115 32.09 -15.93 -28.08
CA TYR A 115 31.81 -15.61 -29.49
C TYR A 115 31.11 -16.77 -30.23
N ASP A 116 31.61 -18.00 -30.05
CA ASP A 116 31.12 -19.19 -30.72
C ASP A 116 29.68 -19.54 -30.28
N PHE A 117 29.32 -19.23 -29.02
CA PHE A 117 27.96 -19.38 -28.49
C PHE A 117 26.96 -18.50 -29.23
N TRP A 118 27.32 -17.25 -29.53
CA TRP A 118 26.46 -16.37 -30.32
C TRP A 118 26.24 -16.92 -31.74
N GLN A 119 27.31 -17.31 -32.42
CA GLN A 119 27.23 -17.89 -33.77
C GLN A 119 26.36 -19.13 -33.81
N THR A 120 26.51 -19.99 -32.81
CA THR A 120 25.79 -21.24 -32.75
C THR A 120 24.33 -21.01 -32.39
N TYR A 121 24.02 -20.32 -31.28
CA TYR A 121 22.69 -20.36 -30.64
C TYR A 121 21.83 -19.09 -30.76
N LEU A 122 22.42 -17.93 -30.99
CA LEU A 122 21.68 -16.66 -31.05
C LEU A 122 21.39 -16.20 -32.47
N ILE A 123 22.23 -16.57 -33.43
CA ILE A 123 22.08 -16.26 -34.86
C ILE A 123 21.27 -17.38 -35.55
N PRO A 124 20.21 -17.06 -36.32
CA PRO A 124 19.44 -18.06 -37.08
C PRO A 124 20.28 -18.72 -38.19
N GLU A 125 20.13 -20.04 -38.40
CA GLU A 125 20.89 -20.84 -39.39
C GLU A 125 20.55 -20.54 -40.87
N ASP A 126 19.44 -19.84 -41.15
CA ASP A 126 18.87 -19.66 -42.50
C ASP A 126 19.56 -18.57 -43.36
N GLN A 127 20.86 -18.35 -43.19
CA GLN A 127 21.63 -17.37 -43.97
C GLN A 127 22.85 -18.02 -44.61
N GLY A 128 22.72 -18.44 -45.86
CA GLY A 128 23.86 -18.63 -46.74
C GLY A 128 24.62 -17.32 -46.94
N ASP A 129 25.93 -17.36 -46.69
CA ASP A 129 27.01 -16.49 -47.18
C ASP A 129 26.93 -14.95 -47.12
N GLU A 130 25.91 -14.32 -46.49
CA GLU A 130 25.93 -12.86 -46.27
C GLU A 130 26.07 -12.50 -44.78
N GLN A 131 27.31 -12.39 -44.30
CA GLN A 131 27.68 -11.94 -42.94
C GLN A 131 27.37 -10.45 -42.63
N HIS A 132 26.53 -9.77 -43.43
CA HIS A 132 26.23 -8.34 -43.30
C HIS A 132 24.72 -8.06 -43.36
N LEU A 133 24.04 -8.18 -42.21
CA LEU A 133 22.68 -7.67 -42.06
C LEU A 133 22.67 -6.13 -42.14
N THR A 134 22.04 -5.59 -43.17
CA THR A 134 21.86 -4.14 -43.38
C THR A 134 20.49 -3.72 -42.84
N ILE A 135 20.46 -2.97 -41.72
CA ILE A 135 19.22 -2.44 -41.15
C ILE A 135 19.18 -0.92 -41.39
N ARG A 136 18.16 -0.45 -42.13
CA ARG A 136 17.97 0.98 -42.44
C ARG A 136 17.38 1.71 -41.23
N SER A 137 17.92 2.88 -40.88
CA SER A 137 17.38 3.73 -39.81
C SER A 137 16.43 4.78 -40.39
N ASP A 138 15.17 4.79 -39.94
CA ASP A 138 14.22 5.87 -40.24
C ASP A 138 14.40 7.03 -39.25
N ARG A 139 14.43 8.26 -39.79
CA ARG A 139 14.60 9.50 -39.01
C ARG A 139 13.38 9.77 -38.13
N GLN A 140 13.66 10.22 -36.91
CA GLN A 140 12.71 10.86 -36.00
C GLN A 140 11.87 11.91 -36.74
N ASN A 141 10.55 11.73 -36.73
CA ASN A 141 9.61 12.83 -36.93
C ASN A 141 9.03 13.17 -35.56
N SER A 142 9.71 14.07 -34.85
CA SER A 142 9.06 14.87 -33.82
C SER A 142 7.98 15.69 -34.52
N SER A 143 6.75 15.68 -33.99
CA SER A 143 5.58 16.39 -34.55
C SER A 143 4.77 15.63 -35.62
N ARG A 144 4.09 14.55 -35.23
CA ARG A 144 2.75 14.17 -35.72
C ARG A 144 2.25 12.98 -34.89
N LYS A 145 0.98 13.00 -34.48
CA LYS A 145 0.31 11.89 -33.77
C LYS A 145 0.61 10.56 -34.48
N ALA A 146 1.46 9.73 -33.88
CA ALA A 146 1.90 8.48 -34.47
C ALA A 146 0.81 7.42 -34.28
N GLN A 147 0.01 7.21 -35.32
CA GLN A 147 -0.76 5.98 -35.49
C GLN A 147 0.23 4.80 -35.58
N PHE A 148 -0.09 3.71 -34.87
CA PHE A 148 0.64 2.45 -34.92
C PHE A 148 0.61 1.89 -36.35
N ARG A 149 1.74 1.94 -37.06
CA ARG A 149 1.95 1.18 -38.31
C ARG A 149 2.71 -0.11 -37.99
N PRO A 150 2.29 -1.27 -38.50
CA PRO A 150 3.03 -2.51 -38.33
C PRO A 150 4.39 -2.41 -39.05
N ALA A 151 5.42 -2.97 -38.42
CA ALA A 151 6.80 -2.98 -38.90
C ALA A 151 6.92 -3.61 -40.30
N SER A 152 7.85 -3.09 -41.11
CA SER A 152 8.06 -3.51 -42.49
C SER A 152 8.71 -4.91 -42.58
N ASN A 153 8.59 -5.58 -43.73
CA ASN A 153 8.99 -6.98 -43.94
C ASN A 153 10.49 -7.29 -43.64
N GLU A 154 11.36 -6.28 -43.61
CA GLU A 154 12.80 -6.40 -43.31
C GLU A 154 13.10 -6.55 -41.80
N ASP A 155 12.21 -6.06 -40.91
CA ASP A 155 12.38 -6.12 -39.45
C ASP A 155 12.22 -7.56 -38.88
N ARG A 156 11.82 -8.52 -39.71
CA ARG A 156 11.58 -9.93 -39.35
C ARG A 156 12.85 -10.78 -39.21
N LYS A 157 14.06 -10.25 -39.48
CA LYS A 157 15.29 -11.05 -39.59
C LYS A 157 15.97 -11.47 -38.27
N LEU A 158 15.70 -10.81 -37.15
CA LEU A 158 16.35 -11.12 -35.85
C LEU A 158 15.39 -11.83 -34.88
N SER A 159 15.86 -12.93 -34.29
CA SER A 159 15.14 -13.66 -33.24
C SER A 159 14.89 -12.76 -32.03
N ILE A 160 13.78 -12.98 -31.31
CA ILE A 160 13.43 -12.19 -30.12
C ILE A 160 14.51 -12.30 -29.04
N THR A 161 15.07 -13.50 -28.88
CA THR A 161 16.15 -13.82 -27.95
C THR A 161 17.42 -13.02 -28.28
N CYS A 162 17.79 -12.92 -29.56
CA CYS A 162 18.93 -12.09 -30.00
C CYS A 162 18.68 -10.60 -29.71
N ARG A 163 17.48 -10.10 -30.02
CA ARG A 163 17.07 -8.70 -29.72
C ARG A 163 17.13 -8.38 -28.22
N SER A 164 16.73 -9.33 -27.37
CA SER A 164 16.88 -9.21 -25.91
C SER A 164 18.34 -9.22 -25.45
N ALA A 165 19.17 -10.12 -26.00
CA ALA A 165 20.60 -10.19 -25.69
C ALA A 165 21.32 -8.87 -26.03
N LEU A 166 21.04 -8.32 -27.22
CA LEU A 166 21.57 -7.03 -27.66
C LEU A 166 21.11 -5.90 -26.73
N GLY A 167 19.84 -5.90 -26.32
CA GLY A 167 19.27 -4.91 -25.39
C GLY A 167 19.92 -4.94 -24.01
N LEU A 168 20.13 -6.14 -23.45
CA LEU A 168 20.80 -6.35 -22.16
C LEU A 168 22.26 -5.89 -22.20
N LEU A 169 23.03 -6.26 -23.23
CA LEU A 169 24.44 -5.83 -23.31
C LEU A 169 24.55 -4.33 -23.59
N ARG A 170 23.62 -3.77 -24.36
CA ARG A 170 23.55 -2.34 -24.60
C ARG A 170 23.30 -1.55 -23.32
N SER A 171 22.42 -2.00 -22.42
CA SER A 171 22.19 -1.32 -21.14
C SER A 171 23.46 -1.30 -20.29
N TYR A 172 24.25 -2.37 -20.28
CA TYR A 172 25.55 -2.41 -19.62
C TYR A 172 26.57 -1.44 -20.21
N GLY A 173 26.49 -1.16 -21.51
CA GLY A 173 27.27 -0.10 -22.16
C GLY A 173 26.99 1.31 -21.60
N TYR A 174 25.78 1.56 -21.09
CA TYR A 174 25.40 2.81 -20.43
C TYR A 174 25.60 2.79 -18.91
N LEU A 175 25.42 1.62 -18.27
CA LEU A 175 25.65 1.46 -16.82
C LEU A 175 27.14 1.61 -16.46
N ILE A 176 28.04 1.15 -17.34
CA ILE A 176 29.49 1.14 -17.10
C ILE A 176 30.18 2.04 -18.12
N LYS A 177 30.35 3.32 -17.74
CA LYS A 177 31.03 4.34 -18.55
C LYS A 177 32.45 4.57 -18.08
N HIS A 178 32.67 4.53 -16.77
CA HIS A 178 33.96 4.78 -16.12
C HIS A 178 34.52 3.53 -15.44
N GLU A 179 35.80 3.58 -15.09
CA GLU A 179 36.47 2.51 -14.34
C GLU A 179 35.86 2.34 -12.93
N SER A 180 35.41 3.42 -12.30
CA SER A 180 34.68 3.37 -11.02
C SER A 180 33.38 2.55 -11.13
N ASP A 181 32.61 2.71 -12.22
CA ASP A 181 31.40 1.92 -12.46
C ASP A 181 31.72 0.43 -12.61
N PHE A 182 32.86 0.12 -13.24
CA PHE A 182 33.32 -1.24 -13.43
C PHE A 182 33.66 -1.92 -12.09
N HIS A 183 34.31 -1.19 -11.18
CA HIS A 183 34.56 -1.70 -9.83
C HIS A 183 33.25 -1.96 -9.08
N ILE A 184 32.27 -1.04 -9.15
CA ILE A 184 30.95 -1.23 -8.55
C ILE A 184 30.25 -2.47 -9.13
N ALA A 185 30.31 -2.66 -10.46
CA ALA A 185 29.73 -3.82 -11.12
C ALA A 185 30.41 -5.13 -10.68
N ARG A 186 31.73 -5.13 -10.48
CA ARG A 186 32.50 -6.28 -10.01
C ARG A 186 32.21 -6.63 -8.55
N GLU A 187 32.09 -5.62 -7.68
CA GLU A 187 31.72 -5.80 -6.27
C GLU A 187 30.32 -6.40 -6.13
N ASN A 188 29.38 -5.98 -6.98
CA ASN A 188 28.01 -6.49 -7.01
C ASN A 188 27.85 -7.78 -7.86
N ASN A 189 28.94 -8.44 -8.25
CA ASN A 189 28.94 -9.68 -9.06
C ASN A 189 28.10 -9.60 -10.35
N LEU A 190 27.98 -8.41 -10.97
CA LEU A 190 27.27 -8.22 -12.23
C LEU A 190 28.09 -8.69 -13.45
N ILE A 191 29.41 -8.76 -13.28
CA ILE A 191 30.42 -9.13 -14.28
C ILE A 191 31.41 -10.11 -13.63
N PRO A 192 31.97 -11.08 -14.39
CA PRO A 192 32.94 -12.02 -13.84
C PRO A 192 34.18 -11.33 -13.23
N LYS A 193 34.62 -11.80 -12.06
CA LYS A 193 35.72 -11.19 -11.28
C LYS A 193 37.09 -11.19 -11.99
N HIS A 194 37.29 -12.11 -12.93
CA HIS A 194 38.56 -12.28 -13.66
C HIS A 194 38.70 -11.35 -14.86
N VAL A 195 37.62 -10.66 -15.27
CA VAL A 195 37.64 -9.72 -16.38
C VAL A 195 38.29 -8.40 -15.94
N THR A 196 39.13 -7.82 -16.80
CA THR A 196 39.70 -6.48 -16.61
C THR A 196 38.85 -5.39 -17.25
N TYR A 197 38.96 -4.15 -16.78
CA TYR A 197 38.23 -3.02 -17.33
C TYR A 197 38.48 -2.83 -18.83
N THR A 198 39.74 -2.91 -19.27
CA THR A 198 40.14 -2.74 -20.68
C THR A 198 39.51 -3.82 -21.57
N GLN A 199 39.56 -5.09 -21.15
CA GLN A 199 38.91 -6.19 -21.87
C GLN A 199 37.39 -5.95 -21.97
N PHE A 200 36.75 -5.54 -20.87
CA PHE A 200 35.32 -5.25 -20.87
C PHE A 200 34.95 -4.06 -21.78
N GLN A 201 35.76 -3.00 -21.81
CA GLN A 201 35.53 -1.87 -22.71
C GLN A 201 35.63 -2.27 -24.18
N HIS A 202 36.65 -3.06 -24.56
CA HIS A 202 36.76 -3.59 -25.93
C HIS A 202 35.57 -4.46 -26.33
N PHE A 203 35.06 -5.27 -25.39
CA PHE A 203 33.86 -6.08 -25.62
C PHE A 203 32.59 -5.23 -25.77
N ILE A 204 32.34 -4.30 -24.84
CA ILE A 204 31.05 -3.57 -24.75
C ILE A 204 30.93 -2.43 -25.77
N GLN A 205 32.04 -1.92 -26.31
CA GLN A 205 32.07 -0.77 -27.22
C GLN A 205 31.14 -0.94 -28.42
N SER A 206 31.11 -2.14 -29.01
CA SER A 206 30.26 -2.44 -30.16
C SER A 206 28.76 -2.41 -29.84
N PHE A 207 28.37 -2.58 -28.57
CA PHE A 207 26.97 -2.64 -28.17
C PHE A 207 26.35 -1.27 -27.87
N ARG A 208 27.17 -0.25 -27.58
CA ARG A 208 26.69 1.11 -27.23
C ARG A 208 25.92 1.79 -28.36
N ASN A 209 26.34 1.55 -29.61
CA ASN A 209 25.81 2.26 -30.78
C ASN A 209 24.66 1.51 -31.49
N ILE A 210 24.16 0.42 -30.92
CA ILE A 210 23.07 -0.36 -31.53
C ILE A 210 21.76 0.47 -31.54
N PRO A 211 21.04 0.57 -32.67
CA PRO A 211 19.81 1.36 -32.76
C PRO A 211 18.61 0.68 -32.08
N ASP A 212 17.63 1.49 -31.67
CA ASP A 212 16.42 1.03 -30.94
C ASP A 212 15.57 0.00 -31.72
N THR A 213 15.69 -0.03 -33.05
CA THR A 213 15.01 -1.00 -33.92
C THR A 213 15.56 -2.41 -33.80
N CYS A 214 16.77 -2.58 -33.28
CA CYS A 214 17.48 -3.86 -33.20
C CYS A 214 17.38 -4.53 -31.82
N VAL A 215 16.80 -3.86 -30.83
CA VAL A 215 16.63 -4.35 -29.46
C VAL A 215 15.17 -4.68 -29.15
N SER A 216 14.92 -5.47 -28.10
CA SER A 216 13.55 -5.75 -27.66
C SER A 216 12.83 -4.47 -27.20
N PRO A 217 11.50 -4.32 -27.39
CA PRO A 217 10.76 -3.10 -27.05
C PRO A 217 10.99 -2.58 -25.63
N ARG A 218 11.17 -3.46 -24.63
CA ARG A 218 11.51 -3.08 -23.26
C ARG A 218 12.79 -2.24 -23.16
N TYR A 219 13.82 -2.55 -23.95
CA TYR A 219 15.13 -1.90 -23.93
C TYR A 219 15.19 -0.59 -24.73
N GLN A 220 14.08 -0.18 -25.36
CA GLN A 220 13.94 1.17 -25.93
C GLN A 220 13.71 2.24 -24.85
N TYR A 221 13.41 1.79 -23.63
CA TYR A 221 13.23 2.62 -22.45
C TYR A 221 14.39 2.35 -21.49
N GLY A 222 14.91 3.41 -20.86
CA GLY A 222 15.87 3.28 -19.78
C GLY A 222 15.27 2.71 -18.49
N HIS A 223 15.66 3.29 -17.35
CA HIS A 223 15.16 2.80 -16.06
C HIS A 223 13.66 3.10 -15.85
N ILE A 224 12.91 2.11 -15.36
CA ILE A 224 11.47 2.21 -15.10
C ILE A 224 11.21 2.19 -13.60
N ARG A 225 10.35 3.08 -13.10
CA ARG A 225 9.92 3.04 -11.69
C ARG A 225 8.86 1.96 -11.49
N MET A 226 9.01 1.11 -10.47
CA MET A 226 8.10 0.03 -10.14
C MET A 226 6.64 0.49 -9.97
N THR A 227 6.44 1.68 -9.39
CA THR A 227 5.10 2.27 -9.24
C THR A 227 4.42 2.57 -10.57
N ARG A 228 5.20 3.04 -11.56
CA ARG A 228 4.73 3.32 -12.93
C ARG A 228 4.46 2.03 -13.69
N LEU A 229 5.31 1.02 -13.50
CA LEU A 229 5.11 -0.30 -14.06
C LEU A 229 3.82 -0.94 -13.53
N ASN A 230 3.59 -0.91 -12.22
CA ASN A 230 2.36 -1.41 -11.60
C ASN A 230 1.11 -0.69 -12.11
N MET A 231 1.21 0.61 -12.37
CA MET A 231 0.13 1.39 -12.98
C MET A 231 -0.13 0.96 -14.42
N ALA A 232 0.91 0.77 -15.23
CA ALA A 232 0.79 0.29 -16.60
C ALA A 232 0.15 -1.11 -16.66
N VAL A 233 0.56 -2.03 -15.78
CA VAL A 233 -0.03 -3.37 -15.67
C VAL A 233 -1.51 -3.29 -15.31
N ARG A 234 -1.88 -2.48 -14.30
CA ARG A 234 -3.29 -2.35 -13.87
C ARG A 234 -4.20 -1.80 -14.97
N LEU A 235 -3.69 -0.87 -15.77
CA LEU A 235 -4.48 -0.19 -16.81
C LEU A 235 -4.51 -0.97 -18.12
N TYR A 236 -3.42 -1.66 -18.47
CA TYR A 236 -3.23 -2.19 -19.83
C TYR A 236 -3.01 -3.71 -19.90
N ALA A 237 -2.70 -4.42 -18.81
CA ALA A 237 -2.50 -5.88 -18.87
C ALA A 237 -3.80 -6.69 -19.09
N ARG A 238 -4.96 -6.03 -19.19
CA ARG A 238 -6.25 -6.68 -19.53
C ARG A 238 -6.43 -6.94 -21.03
N THR A 239 -5.56 -6.41 -21.89
CA THR A 239 -5.73 -6.47 -23.36
C THR A 239 -5.06 -7.68 -24.05
N SER A 240 -4.14 -8.41 -23.41
CA SER A 240 -3.52 -9.61 -24.02
C SER A 240 -4.24 -10.90 -23.59
N ARG A 241 -5.31 -11.24 -24.32
CA ARG A 241 -6.11 -12.47 -24.12
C ARG A 241 -5.86 -13.47 -25.25
N THR A 242 -4.60 -13.83 -25.51
CA THR A 242 -4.22 -14.89 -26.48
C THR A 242 -3.04 -15.72 -25.98
N ALA A 243 -3.23 -16.48 -24.89
CA ALA A 243 -2.40 -17.64 -24.59
C ALA A 243 -3.20 -18.67 -23.77
N PRO A 244 -3.14 -19.97 -24.10
CA PRO A 244 -3.79 -21.00 -23.30
C PRO A 244 -3.14 -21.06 -21.91
N ARG A 245 -3.97 -21.16 -20.86
CA ARG A 245 -3.54 -21.32 -19.47
C ARG A 245 -2.66 -22.58 -19.31
N ARG A 246 -1.35 -22.43 -19.47
CA ARG A 246 -0.40 -23.20 -18.67
C ARG A 246 -0.40 -22.54 -17.29
N ARG A 247 -0.59 -23.35 -16.24
CA ARG A 247 -0.36 -22.93 -14.85
C ARG A 247 1.10 -22.50 -14.72
N VAL A 248 1.37 -21.24 -15.00
CA VAL A 248 2.47 -20.52 -14.36
C VAL A 248 1.96 -20.33 -12.94
N GLY A 249 2.61 -20.98 -11.99
CA GLY A 249 2.33 -20.80 -10.58
C GLY A 249 2.25 -19.31 -10.28
N GLN A 250 1.27 -18.93 -9.47
CA GLN A 250 1.26 -17.66 -8.79
C GLN A 250 2.54 -17.57 -7.95
N ALA A 251 3.64 -17.09 -8.53
CA ALA A 251 4.66 -16.39 -7.80
C ALA A 251 4.06 -15.01 -7.49
N ALA A 252 3.24 -15.02 -6.44
CA ALA A 252 2.80 -13.83 -5.78
C ALA A 252 4.05 -13.04 -5.38
N TRP A 253 4.12 -11.77 -5.79
CA TRP A 253 4.97 -10.78 -5.13
C TRP A 253 4.30 -10.40 -3.81
N SER A 254 4.16 -11.38 -2.91
CA SER A 254 3.73 -11.25 -1.52
C SER A 254 4.08 -12.55 -0.81
N SER A 255 4.93 -12.47 0.22
CA SER A 255 5.03 -13.48 1.26
C SER A 255 3.75 -13.41 2.09
N ASP A 256 2.80 -14.30 1.81
CA ASP A 256 2.04 -15.02 2.86
C ASP A 256 1.01 -15.96 2.24
N ASN A 257 0.87 -17.10 2.90
CA ASN A 257 0.20 -18.31 2.47
C ASN A 257 -1.24 -18.34 3.01
N THR A 258 -2.26 -18.40 2.16
CA THR A 258 -3.59 -19.00 2.44
C THR A 258 -4.47 -19.00 1.18
N GLN A 259 -5.06 -20.15 0.86
CA GLN A 259 -5.94 -20.34 -0.30
C GLN A 259 -7.31 -19.66 -0.11
N PRO A 260 -7.98 -19.29 -1.22
CA PRO A 260 -9.43 -19.47 -1.24
C PRO A 260 -10.00 -20.06 -2.53
N THR A 261 -11.15 -20.68 -2.33
CA THR A 261 -12.02 -21.43 -3.24
C THR A 261 -12.80 -20.54 -4.21
N SER A 262 -13.19 -21.15 -5.33
CA SER A 262 -13.92 -20.58 -6.47
C SER A 262 -15.34 -20.08 -6.17
N ARG A 263 -15.79 -19.01 -6.85
CA ARG A 263 -16.88 -19.06 -7.87
C ARG A 263 -17.28 -17.68 -8.46
N ARG A 264 -17.37 -17.70 -9.80
CA ARG A 264 -18.26 -17.02 -10.78
C ARG A 264 -18.39 -15.48 -10.84
N HIS A 265 -18.10 -14.98 -12.04
CA HIS A 265 -18.33 -13.63 -12.57
C HIS A 265 -19.74 -13.46 -13.17
N HIS A 266 -20.25 -12.23 -13.12
CA HIS A 266 -21.10 -11.62 -14.17
C HIS A 266 -20.50 -10.25 -14.59
N PRO A 267 -20.64 -9.82 -15.86
CA PRO A 267 -20.01 -8.61 -16.36
C PRO A 267 -21.02 -7.46 -16.53
N LEU A 268 -20.62 -6.23 -16.21
CA LEU A 268 -21.22 -5.03 -16.80
C LEU A 268 -20.11 -4.05 -17.21
N HIS A 269 -20.00 -3.86 -18.52
CA HIS A 269 -19.33 -2.75 -19.17
C HIS A 269 -20.23 -1.51 -19.04
N HIS A 270 -19.69 -0.36 -18.62
CA HIS A 270 -19.73 0.91 -19.37
C HIS A 270 -19.18 2.09 -18.56
N CYS A 271 -18.70 3.08 -19.32
CA CYS A 271 -18.43 4.48 -18.96
C CYS A 271 -17.08 4.82 -18.31
N LEU A 272 -16.09 5.10 -19.18
CA LEU A 272 -15.11 6.15 -18.94
C LEU A 272 -14.98 7.00 -20.20
N SER A 273 -15.53 8.20 -20.15
CA SER A 273 -15.07 9.33 -20.96
C SER A 273 -15.33 10.61 -20.19
N VAL A 274 -14.43 11.57 -20.41
CA VAL A 274 -14.42 12.95 -19.93
C VAL A 274 -13.77 13.16 -18.56
N ALA A 275 -12.48 13.51 -18.60
CA ALA A 275 -11.91 14.66 -17.86
C ALA A 275 -10.44 14.84 -18.28
N VAL A 276 -10.22 15.44 -19.45
CA VAL A 276 -9.00 16.16 -19.74
C VAL A 276 -9.40 17.63 -19.81
N LEU A 277 -8.83 18.43 -18.91
CA LEU A 277 -8.37 19.81 -19.07
C LEU A 277 -8.42 20.51 -17.70
N TYR A 278 -7.46 21.43 -17.50
CA TYR A 278 -7.22 22.32 -16.36
C TYR A 278 -6.31 21.82 -15.24
N SER A 279 -5.01 22.11 -15.37
CA SER A 279 -4.32 23.11 -14.53
C SER A 279 -2.79 22.99 -14.66
N HIS A 280 -2.23 23.56 -15.73
CA HIS A 280 -0.81 23.96 -15.72
C HIS A 280 -0.73 25.32 -15.02
N SER A 281 -0.38 25.36 -13.72
CA SER A 281 0.19 26.55 -13.04
C SER A 281 0.41 26.37 -11.52
N TRP A 282 0.06 25.25 -10.88
CA TRP A 282 0.11 25.16 -9.39
C TRP A 282 0.97 24.01 -8.81
N LEU A 283 1.73 23.28 -9.63
CA LEU A 283 2.43 22.06 -9.20
C LEU A 283 3.93 22.23 -8.89
N SER A 284 4.52 23.41 -9.09
CA SER A 284 5.96 23.61 -8.85
C SER A 284 6.30 23.85 -7.36
N SER A 285 5.38 24.38 -6.55
CA SER A 285 5.64 24.65 -5.13
C SER A 285 5.34 23.48 -4.19
N VAL A 286 4.55 22.49 -4.61
CA VAL A 286 4.20 21.33 -3.75
C VAL A 286 5.18 20.16 -3.93
N ALA A 287 5.85 20.06 -5.08
CA ALA A 287 6.77 18.95 -5.36
C ALA A 287 8.15 19.06 -4.67
N ALA A 288 8.54 20.25 -4.22
CA ALA A 288 9.79 20.48 -3.50
C ALA A 288 9.72 20.04 -2.02
N ALA A 289 8.52 19.99 -1.43
CA ALA A 289 8.33 19.63 -0.01
C ALA A 289 8.33 18.10 0.26
N SER A 290 8.35 17.25 -0.78
CA SER A 290 8.18 15.79 -0.64
C SER A 290 9.43 14.98 -1.06
N LYS A 291 10.62 15.60 -1.12
CA LYS A 291 11.85 14.94 -1.60
C LYS A 291 13.05 15.13 -0.66
N MET A 292 12.81 14.88 0.63
CA MET A 292 13.85 14.41 1.54
C MET A 292 13.43 13.00 1.91
N ALA A 293 14.26 11.98 1.66
CA ALA A 293 13.96 10.64 2.14
C ALA A 293 13.89 10.71 3.67
N ASP A 294 12.80 10.23 4.27
CA ASP A 294 12.67 10.18 5.71
C ASP A 294 13.77 9.25 6.27
N ARG A 295 14.78 9.84 6.89
CA ARG A 295 15.92 9.12 7.48
C ARG A 295 15.57 8.52 8.85
N TYR A 296 14.39 8.82 9.38
CA TYR A 296 13.93 8.33 10.67
C TYR A 296 13.24 6.97 10.53
N SER A 297 14.02 5.92 10.20
CA SER A 297 13.52 4.54 10.19
C SER A 297 13.54 3.88 11.59
N PHE A 298 14.04 4.57 12.60
CA PHE A 298 14.13 4.09 13.98
C PHE A 298 12.98 4.63 14.85
N SER A 299 12.54 3.83 15.81
CA SER A 299 11.48 4.24 16.76
C SER A 299 11.95 5.44 17.58
N LEU A 300 11.11 6.48 17.66
CA LEU A 300 11.31 7.63 18.55
C LEU A 300 10.83 7.33 19.98
N THR A 301 10.05 6.26 20.16
CA THR A 301 9.55 5.80 21.45
C THR A 301 10.39 4.62 21.91
N THR A 302 11.29 4.87 22.85
CA THR A 302 12.21 3.89 23.43
C THR A 302 11.98 3.76 24.93
N PHE A 303 12.39 2.61 25.49
CA PHE A 303 12.35 2.40 26.94
C PHE A 303 13.41 3.26 27.63
N SER A 304 13.01 3.96 28.70
CA SER A 304 13.95 4.58 29.63
C SER A 304 14.71 3.51 30.43
N PRO A 305 15.83 3.87 31.08
CA PRO A 305 16.52 2.97 32.02
C PRO A 305 15.62 2.46 33.16
N SER A 306 14.53 3.17 33.47
CA SER A 306 13.52 2.78 34.46
C SER A 306 12.42 1.86 33.90
N GLY A 307 12.48 1.46 32.63
CA GLY A 307 11.50 0.60 31.98
C GLY A 307 10.22 1.32 31.51
N LYS A 308 10.22 2.66 31.49
CA LYS A 308 9.05 3.47 31.11
C LYS A 308 9.13 3.92 29.66
N LEU A 309 7.97 4.04 29.01
CA LEU A 309 7.85 4.63 27.67
C LEU A 309 7.49 6.11 27.80
N VAL A 310 8.52 6.95 27.89
CA VAL A 310 8.39 8.37 28.23
C VAL A 310 7.54 9.14 27.22
N GLN A 311 7.61 8.81 25.92
CA GLN A 311 6.79 9.45 24.89
C GLN A 311 5.29 9.22 25.09
N ILE A 312 4.90 8.06 25.65
CA ILE A 312 3.51 7.76 25.96
C ILE A 312 3.06 8.55 27.20
N GLU A 313 3.93 8.68 28.22
CA GLU A 313 3.63 9.52 29.40
C GLU A 313 3.44 11.00 28.99
N TYR A 314 4.22 11.51 28.04
CA TYR A 314 4.05 12.86 27.50
C TYR A 314 2.75 13.02 26.72
N ALA A 315 2.37 12.03 25.91
CA ALA A 315 1.10 12.04 25.21
C ALA A 315 -0.08 12.02 26.20
N LEU A 316 -0.01 11.22 27.27
CA LEU A 316 -1.02 11.21 28.34
C LEU A 316 -1.10 12.55 29.08
N ASN A 317 0.04 13.22 29.31
CA ASN A 317 0.03 14.56 29.88
C ASN A 317 -0.65 15.58 28.96
N ALA A 318 -0.49 15.46 27.63
CA ALA A 318 -1.21 16.29 26.66
C ALA A 318 -2.72 16.00 26.67
N VAL A 319 -3.12 14.74 26.86
CA VAL A 319 -4.54 14.37 27.06
C VAL A 319 -5.10 15.03 28.32
N ASN A 320 -4.35 15.01 29.43
CA ASN A 320 -4.74 15.63 30.70
C ASN A 320 -4.79 17.17 30.63
N GLN A 321 -4.24 17.80 29.60
CA GLN A 321 -4.44 19.24 29.35
C GLN A 321 -5.62 19.51 28.41
N GLY A 322 -6.14 18.47 27.77
CA GLY A 322 -7.28 18.55 26.86
C GLY A 322 -8.59 18.86 27.58
N VAL A 323 -9.56 19.34 26.80
CA VAL A 323 -10.92 19.59 27.30
C VAL A 323 -11.56 18.31 27.81
N THR A 324 -12.37 18.44 28.87
CA THR A 324 -13.05 17.31 29.51
C THR A 324 -14.10 16.71 28.58
N SER A 325 -14.04 15.40 28.43
CA SER A 325 -15.02 14.60 27.69
C SER A 325 -15.41 13.40 28.54
N LEU A 326 -16.68 13.01 28.50
CA LEU A 326 -17.20 11.92 29.31
C LEU A 326 -18.16 11.04 28.52
N GLY A 327 -18.37 9.83 29.03
CA GLY A 327 -19.34 8.88 28.50
C GLY A 327 -20.03 8.12 29.62
N ILE A 328 -21.34 7.90 29.46
CA ILE A 328 -22.18 7.17 30.42
C ILE A 328 -23.01 6.14 29.66
N LYS A 329 -22.89 4.88 30.07
CA LYS A 329 -23.69 3.77 29.55
C LYS A 329 -24.97 3.62 30.35
N ALA A 330 -26.11 3.80 29.70
CA ALA A 330 -27.43 3.47 30.20
C ALA A 330 -27.83 2.04 29.78
N THR A 331 -29.03 1.61 30.19
CA THR A 331 -29.62 0.32 29.79
C THR A 331 -30.07 0.33 28.33
N ASN A 332 -30.71 1.42 27.91
CA ASN A 332 -31.30 1.63 26.59
C ASN A 332 -30.48 2.58 25.69
N GLY A 333 -29.30 3.03 26.12
CA GLY A 333 -28.41 3.81 25.27
C GLY A 333 -27.07 4.18 25.91
N ILE A 334 -26.32 5.04 25.24
CA ILE A 334 -25.07 5.63 25.71
C ILE A 334 -25.07 7.11 25.36
N VAL A 335 -24.59 7.94 26.28
CA VAL A 335 -24.32 9.36 26.02
C VAL A 335 -22.82 9.60 26.00
N LEU A 336 -22.37 10.38 25.02
CA LEU A 336 -21.03 10.97 24.92
C LEU A 336 -21.19 12.48 24.97
N ALA A 337 -20.46 13.14 25.87
CA ALA A 337 -20.56 14.59 26.05
C ALA A 337 -19.17 15.23 26.17
N THR A 338 -19.01 16.43 25.61
CA THR A 338 -17.77 17.20 25.69
C THR A 338 -18.05 18.69 25.63
N GLU A 339 -17.20 19.47 26.28
CA GLU A 339 -17.21 20.93 26.15
C GLU A 339 -16.54 21.35 24.84
N LYS A 340 -17.13 22.33 24.18
CA LYS A 340 -16.65 22.98 22.97
C LYS A 340 -16.04 24.33 23.31
N LYS A 341 -14.76 24.30 23.63
CA LYS A 341 -13.96 25.50 23.88
C LYS A 341 -13.56 26.18 22.57
N SER A 342 -14.22 27.30 22.23
CA SER A 342 -13.81 28.19 21.15
C SER A 342 -12.62 29.06 21.59
N SER A 343 -11.57 29.16 20.78
CA SER A 343 -10.44 30.06 21.08
C SER A 343 -10.77 31.53 20.85
N SER A 344 -11.77 31.82 20.00
CA SER A 344 -12.23 33.17 19.67
C SER A 344 -13.73 33.14 19.39
N PRO A 345 -14.48 34.18 19.78
CA PRO A 345 -15.91 34.29 19.47
C PRO A 345 -16.21 34.45 17.97
N LEU A 346 -15.20 34.75 17.15
CA LEU A 346 -15.33 34.83 15.70
C LEU A 346 -15.33 33.47 15.00
N ILE A 347 -14.96 32.40 15.73
CA ILE A 347 -14.95 31.05 15.18
C ILE A 347 -16.38 30.55 15.16
N ASP A 348 -16.86 30.20 13.97
CA ASP A 348 -18.13 29.51 13.79
C ASP A 348 -18.09 28.18 14.55
N SER A 349 -18.91 28.09 15.60
CA SER A 349 -19.03 26.89 16.42
C SER A 349 -19.39 25.71 15.53
N SER A 350 -20.37 25.85 14.61
CA SER A 350 -20.91 24.75 13.80
C SER A 350 -19.84 24.01 12.97
N SER A 351 -18.78 24.71 12.57
CA SER A 351 -17.65 24.17 11.79
C SER A 351 -16.76 23.19 12.58
N SER A 352 -16.75 23.26 13.90
CA SER A 352 -15.94 22.42 14.78
C SER A 352 -16.80 21.37 15.46
N SER A 353 -16.49 20.10 15.22
CA SER A 353 -17.18 18.97 15.83
C SER A 353 -16.16 18.05 16.51
N LYS A 354 -16.39 17.80 17.79
CA LYS A 354 -15.61 16.88 18.61
C LYS A 354 -16.25 15.51 18.71
N VAL A 355 -17.56 15.41 18.57
CA VAL A 355 -18.28 14.14 18.58
C VAL A 355 -18.53 13.70 17.14
N SER A 356 -17.91 12.59 16.72
CA SER A 356 -17.95 12.13 15.34
C SER A 356 -18.65 10.78 15.19
N LEU A 357 -19.52 10.69 14.18
CA LEU A 357 -20.09 9.44 13.69
C LEU A 357 -19.01 8.64 12.94
N ILE A 358 -18.76 7.39 13.35
CA ILE A 358 -17.83 6.49 12.64
C ILE A 358 -18.60 5.47 11.80
N THR A 359 -19.59 4.84 12.40
CA THR A 359 -20.58 3.98 11.74
C THR A 359 -21.98 4.40 12.21
N PRO A 360 -23.06 3.96 11.55
CA PRO A 360 -24.43 4.26 11.99
C PRO A 360 -24.72 3.87 13.45
N ASN A 361 -23.98 2.91 14.01
CA ASN A 361 -24.17 2.39 15.37
C ASN A 361 -23.05 2.79 16.35
N ILE A 362 -22.00 3.46 15.88
CA ILE A 362 -20.81 3.78 16.69
C ILE A 362 -20.43 5.25 16.57
N GLY A 363 -20.37 5.90 17.72
CA GLY A 363 -19.87 7.27 17.93
C GLY A 363 -18.52 7.30 18.61
N MET A 364 -17.78 8.40 18.41
CA MET A 364 -16.49 8.64 19.04
C MET A 364 -16.38 10.09 19.52
N VAL A 365 -15.72 10.29 20.66
CA VAL A 365 -15.32 11.59 21.21
C VAL A 365 -13.90 11.49 21.77
N TYR A 366 -13.22 12.61 22.00
CA TYR A 366 -11.82 12.62 22.43
C TYR A 366 -11.52 13.69 23.48
N SER A 367 -10.36 13.54 24.13
CA SER A 367 -9.66 14.62 24.85
C SER A 367 -8.19 14.63 24.43
N GLY A 368 -7.61 15.82 24.28
CA GLY A 368 -6.23 16.03 23.83
C GLY A 368 -6.14 16.83 22.53
N MET A 369 -5.26 16.42 21.62
CA MET A 369 -4.96 17.12 20.38
C MET A 369 -6.01 16.91 19.28
N GLY A 370 -6.77 17.95 18.93
CA GLY A 370 -7.80 17.89 17.87
C GLY A 370 -7.31 17.46 16.47
N PRO A 371 -6.14 17.89 15.99
CA PRO A 371 -5.62 17.45 14.69
C PRO A 371 -5.36 15.94 14.62
N ASP A 372 -4.82 15.37 15.69
CA ASP A 372 -4.57 13.92 15.82
C ASP A 372 -5.90 13.15 15.79
N TYR A 373 -6.91 13.64 16.52
CA TYR A 373 -8.26 13.08 16.52
C TYR A 373 -8.89 13.05 15.13
N ARG A 374 -8.81 14.15 14.37
CA ARG A 374 -9.40 14.23 13.03
C ARG A 374 -8.85 13.15 12.09
N VAL A 375 -7.53 12.91 12.13
CA VAL A 375 -6.90 11.86 11.33
C VAL A 375 -7.33 10.47 11.80
N LEU A 376 -7.48 10.26 13.11
CA LEU A 376 -7.95 8.99 13.66
C LEU A 376 -9.41 8.70 13.29
N VAL A 377 -10.28 9.70 13.25
CA VAL A 377 -11.67 9.57 12.76
C VAL A 377 -11.67 9.05 11.31
N ASP A 378 -10.89 9.66 10.43
CA ASP A 378 -10.81 9.25 9.02
C ASP A 378 -10.24 7.83 8.86
N LYS A 379 -9.22 7.49 9.65
CA LYS A 379 -8.67 6.12 9.69
C LYS A 379 -9.71 5.11 10.20
N ALA A 380 -10.44 5.42 11.26
CA ALA A 380 -11.48 4.55 11.83
C ALA A 380 -12.64 4.30 10.83
N ARG A 381 -13.10 5.37 10.15
CA ARG A 381 -14.11 5.25 9.07
C ARG A 381 -13.61 4.41 7.91
N LYS A 382 -12.34 4.57 7.53
CA LYS A 382 -11.74 3.77 6.46
C LYS A 382 -11.62 2.30 6.85
N VAL A 383 -11.10 2.01 8.04
CA VAL A 383 -10.86 0.64 8.51
C VAL A 383 -12.17 -0.12 8.73
N SER A 384 -13.20 0.53 9.29
CA SER A 384 -14.53 -0.09 9.42
C SER A 384 -15.09 -0.59 8.07
N HIS A 385 -14.83 0.15 6.99
CA HIS A 385 -15.26 -0.26 5.65
C HIS A 385 -14.35 -1.31 5.04
N THR A 386 -13.04 -1.12 5.08
CA THR A 386 -12.09 -2.02 4.40
C THR A 386 -11.90 -3.35 5.13
N GLY A 387 -11.85 -3.32 6.45
CA GLY A 387 -11.57 -4.47 7.31
C GLY A 387 -12.81 -5.27 7.72
N TYR A 388 -14.01 -4.68 7.60
CA TYR A 388 -15.25 -5.35 8.01
C TYR A 388 -16.35 -5.25 6.95
N LYS A 389 -16.85 -4.05 6.64
CA LYS A 389 -18.03 -3.88 5.76
C LYS A 389 -17.87 -4.49 4.37
N ARG A 390 -16.69 -4.39 3.76
CA ARG A 390 -16.44 -5.00 2.45
C ARG A 390 -16.33 -6.52 2.49
N ILE A 391 -16.08 -7.11 3.65
CA ILE A 391 -15.88 -8.54 3.85
C ILE A 391 -17.19 -9.20 4.27
N TYR A 392 -17.83 -8.66 5.30
CA TYR A 392 -19.04 -9.23 5.93
C TYR A 392 -20.34 -8.53 5.52
N ASN A 393 -20.27 -7.46 4.71
CA ASN A 393 -21.41 -6.66 4.28
C ASN A 393 -22.22 -5.98 5.40
N GLU A 394 -21.67 -5.92 6.61
CA GLU A 394 -22.26 -5.28 7.79
C GLU A 394 -21.23 -4.36 8.48
N TYR A 395 -21.67 -3.51 9.41
CA TYR A 395 -20.73 -2.68 10.17
C TYR A 395 -20.07 -3.48 11.29
N PRO A 396 -18.80 -3.19 11.64
CA PRO A 396 -18.12 -3.93 12.70
C PRO A 396 -18.80 -3.70 14.05
N PRO A 397 -18.81 -4.72 14.93
CA PRO A 397 -19.18 -4.51 16.33
C PRO A 397 -18.16 -3.60 17.01
N THR A 398 -18.62 -2.91 18.05
CA THR A 398 -17.91 -1.85 18.76
C THR A 398 -16.53 -2.31 19.22
N ARG A 399 -16.45 -3.51 19.80
CA ARG A 399 -15.17 -4.08 20.27
C ARG A 399 -14.15 -4.28 19.14
N ILE A 400 -14.58 -4.72 17.96
CA ILE A 400 -13.67 -4.94 16.83
C ILE A 400 -13.15 -3.60 16.31
N LEU A 401 -14.03 -2.59 16.18
CA LEU A 401 -13.60 -1.27 15.78
C LEU A 401 -12.61 -0.66 16.79
N VAL A 402 -12.87 -0.82 18.09
CA VAL A 402 -11.96 -0.38 19.17
C VAL A 402 -10.60 -1.06 19.04
N GLN A 403 -10.56 -2.37 18.78
CA GLN A 403 -9.32 -3.11 18.56
C GLN A 403 -8.52 -2.60 17.36
N ASP A 404 -9.20 -2.29 16.26
CA ASP A 404 -8.56 -1.76 15.07
C ASP A 404 -8.02 -0.34 15.27
N VAL A 405 -8.76 0.53 15.96
CA VAL A 405 -8.29 1.89 16.33
C VAL A 405 -7.10 1.81 17.29
N ALA A 406 -7.18 0.93 18.30
CA ALA A 406 -6.09 0.65 19.22
C ALA A 406 -4.82 0.17 18.49
N ARG A 407 -4.96 -0.69 17.49
CA ARG A 407 -3.84 -1.14 16.64
C ARG A 407 -3.20 0.03 15.90
N VAL A 408 -4.00 0.91 15.28
CA VAL A 408 -3.50 2.11 14.59
C VAL A 408 -2.74 3.03 15.56
N MET A 409 -3.21 3.17 16.79
CA MET A 409 -2.53 3.96 17.81
C MET A 409 -1.23 3.29 18.26
N GLN A 410 -1.26 1.97 18.49
CA GLN A 410 -0.08 1.19 18.89
C GLN A 410 1.02 1.23 17.81
N GLU A 411 0.66 1.14 16.53
CA GLU A 411 1.63 1.25 15.43
C GLU A 411 2.44 2.56 15.50
N ALA A 412 1.82 3.66 15.89
CA ALA A 412 2.49 4.96 16.07
C ALA A 412 3.41 5.03 17.31
N THR A 413 3.27 4.08 18.25
CA THR A 413 4.16 3.97 19.42
C THR A 413 5.43 3.18 19.12
N GLN A 414 5.50 2.47 18.00
CA GLN A 414 6.63 1.58 17.69
C GLN A 414 7.27 1.86 16.32
N SER A 415 6.51 2.41 15.38
CA SER A 415 7.01 2.71 14.03
C SER A 415 8.09 3.79 14.04
N GLY A 416 8.97 3.72 13.04
CA GLY A 416 10.05 4.69 12.90
C GLY A 416 9.55 6.10 12.54
N GLY A 417 10.19 7.12 13.10
CA GLY A 417 9.98 8.52 12.70
C GLY A 417 8.63 9.13 13.10
N VAL A 418 7.84 8.44 13.92
CA VAL A 418 6.53 8.92 14.38
C VAL A 418 6.48 9.02 15.89
N ARG A 419 5.66 9.95 16.38
CA ARG A 419 5.29 10.08 17.79
C ARG A 419 3.94 9.41 18.06
N PRO A 420 3.67 8.99 19.31
CA PRO A 420 2.34 8.57 19.72
C PRO A 420 1.28 9.67 19.47
N TYR A 421 0.04 9.23 19.32
CA TYR A 421 -1.11 10.12 19.22
C TYR A 421 -1.36 10.81 20.56
N GLY A 422 -1.52 12.14 20.54
CA GLY A 422 -1.77 12.95 21.75
C GLY A 422 -3.24 13.01 22.13
N VAL A 423 -3.97 11.90 22.02
CA VAL A 423 -5.41 11.82 22.31
C VAL A 423 -5.77 10.54 23.06
N SER A 424 -6.74 10.64 23.97
CA SER A 424 -7.53 9.50 24.42
C SER A 424 -8.91 9.61 23.80
N LEU A 425 -9.48 8.47 23.45
CA LEU A 425 -10.77 8.35 22.77
C LEU A 425 -11.77 7.68 23.68
N LEU A 426 -13.02 8.13 23.67
CA LEU A 426 -14.17 7.37 24.11
C LEU A 426 -14.95 6.93 22.89
N ILE A 427 -15.08 5.62 22.71
CA ILE A 427 -15.82 5.00 21.62
C ILE A 427 -17.05 4.32 22.23
N ALA A 428 -18.22 4.71 21.76
CA ALA A 428 -19.49 4.17 22.22
C ALA A 428 -20.27 3.59 21.06
N GLY A 429 -20.84 2.41 21.24
CA GLY A 429 -21.66 1.80 20.21
C GLY A 429 -22.62 0.76 20.74
N TRP A 430 -23.55 0.38 19.87
CA TRP A 430 -24.57 -0.62 20.14
C TRP A 430 -24.42 -1.78 19.17
N ASP A 431 -24.18 -2.96 19.72
CA ASP A 431 -24.01 -4.18 18.93
C ASP A 431 -25.25 -5.07 19.09
N ASP A 432 -25.82 -5.53 17.98
CA ASP A 432 -26.86 -6.55 18.02
C ASP A 432 -26.18 -7.89 18.32
N GLY A 433 -26.50 -8.48 19.48
CA GLY A 433 -25.80 -9.67 19.97
C GLY A 433 -26.01 -10.87 19.06
N ILE A 434 -25.03 -11.75 18.99
CA ILE A 434 -25.21 -13.06 18.36
C ILE A 434 -25.71 -13.98 19.48
N GLU A 435 -27.02 -14.18 19.56
CA GLU A 435 -27.58 -15.30 20.33
C GLU A 435 -27.03 -16.59 19.70
N PRO A 436 -26.43 -17.51 20.46
CA PRO A 436 -26.06 -18.81 19.91
C PRO A 436 -27.34 -19.47 19.38
N GLU A 437 -27.31 -19.94 18.13
CA GLU A 437 -28.40 -20.73 17.58
C GLU A 437 -28.71 -21.84 18.59
N ALA A 438 -29.88 -21.77 19.22
CA ALA A 438 -30.33 -22.80 20.12
C ALA A 438 -30.47 -24.07 19.26
N GLU A 439 -29.51 -24.99 19.39
CA GLU A 439 -29.71 -26.35 18.93
C GLU A 439 -31.07 -26.78 19.46
N THR A 440 -32.00 -27.02 18.54
CA THR A 440 -33.36 -27.42 18.83
C THR A 440 -33.26 -28.81 19.48
N LYS A 441 -33.10 -28.85 20.79
CA LYS A 441 -33.21 -30.08 21.56
C LYS A 441 -34.62 -30.58 21.37
N GLN A 442 -34.76 -31.63 20.57
CA GLN A 442 -35.90 -32.52 20.65
C GLN A 442 -36.01 -32.95 22.12
N THR A 443 -37.21 -32.75 22.65
CA THR A 443 -37.67 -33.14 23.96
C THR A 443 -37.29 -34.58 24.27
N GLU A 444 -36.61 -34.81 25.38
CA GLU A 444 -36.88 -35.91 26.32
C GLU A 444 -35.95 -35.79 27.55
N GLY A 445 -36.53 -35.84 28.75
CA GLY A 445 -35.81 -36.13 30.00
C GLY A 445 -35.44 -34.93 30.87
N GLU A 446 -36.07 -34.88 32.04
CA GLU A 446 -35.88 -33.94 33.14
C GLU A 446 -34.60 -34.23 33.98
N ALA A 447 -34.16 -33.20 34.73
CA ALA A 447 -33.20 -33.18 35.84
C ALA A 447 -31.74 -32.71 35.57
N ASP A 448 -31.32 -31.83 36.50
CA ASP A 448 -29.99 -31.30 36.84
C ASP A 448 -29.46 -30.04 36.12
N LEU A 449 -29.74 -28.92 36.79
CA LEU A 449 -29.15 -27.60 36.60
C LEU A 449 -27.69 -27.55 37.09
N GLU A 450 -26.74 -27.78 36.19
CA GLU A 450 -25.40 -27.20 36.32
C GLU A 450 -25.17 -26.17 35.21
N LYS A 451 -24.96 -24.90 35.60
CA LYS A 451 -24.52 -23.81 34.72
C LYS A 451 -23.09 -24.09 34.24
N LYS A 452 -22.96 -24.93 33.22
CA LYS A 452 -21.69 -25.22 32.57
C LYS A 452 -21.28 -23.98 31.76
N LYS A 453 -20.28 -23.22 32.25
CA LYS A 453 -19.61 -22.15 31.49
C LYS A 453 -19.02 -22.75 30.22
N ILE A 454 -19.64 -22.47 29.07
CA ILE A 454 -19.11 -22.85 27.76
C ILE A 454 -18.02 -21.83 27.40
N ASN A 455 -16.76 -22.25 27.50
CA ASN A 455 -15.62 -21.54 26.94
C ASN A 455 -15.57 -21.79 25.43
N GLY A 456 -16.39 -21.05 24.66
CA GLY A 456 -16.34 -21.02 23.21
C GLY A 456 -15.35 -19.98 22.72
N LYS A 457 -14.25 -20.41 22.12
CA LYS A 457 -13.33 -19.55 21.34
C LYS A 457 -14.01 -19.13 20.04
N THR A 458 -14.96 -18.20 20.13
CA THR A 458 -15.43 -17.41 18.99
C THR A 458 -15.42 -15.97 19.45
N GLY A 459 -14.70 -15.10 18.76
CA GLY A 459 -14.62 -13.67 19.08
C GLY A 459 -15.92 -12.91 18.82
N GLY A 460 -17.09 -13.50 19.09
CA GLY A 460 -18.40 -12.86 19.10
C GLY A 460 -18.78 -12.49 20.54
N ILE A 461 -19.42 -11.35 20.73
CA ILE A 461 -19.89 -10.93 22.06
C ILE A 461 -21.17 -11.73 22.34
N LEU A 462 -21.15 -12.60 23.35
CA LEU A 462 -22.26 -13.50 23.75
C LEU A 462 -23.51 -12.76 24.26
N LYS A 463 -23.44 -11.44 24.47
CA LYS A 463 -24.53 -10.59 24.94
C LYS A 463 -24.41 -9.23 24.26
N GLY A 464 -25.26 -8.97 23.27
CA GLY A 464 -25.31 -7.68 22.60
C GLY A 464 -25.71 -6.54 23.54
N GLY A 465 -25.70 -5.32 23.01
CA GLY A 465 -26.17 -4.12 23.70
C GLY A 465 -25.17 -2.97 23.70
N PRO A 466 -25.42 -1.95 24.53
CA PRO A 466 -24.58 -0.76 24.59
C PRO A 466 -23.21 -1.10 25.21
N SER A 467 -22.15 -0.63 24.56
CA SER A 467 -20.77 -0.72 25.06
C SER A 467 -20.01 0.60 24.93
N LEU A 468 -19.28 0.95 25.98
CA LEU A 468 -18.43 2.15 26.06
C LEU A 468 -16.99 1.71 26.31
N TYR A 469 -16.07 2.22 25.51
CA TYR A 469 -14.65 1.92 25.60
C TYR A 469 -13.82 3.19 25.65
N GLN A 470 -12.75 3.16 26.44
CA GLN A 470 -11.68 4.15 26.41
C GLN A 470 -10.49 3.56 25.65
N VAL A 471 -9.85 4.34 24.77
CA VAL A 471 -8.59 4.00 24.10
C VAL A 471 -7.56 5.07 24.40
N ASP A 472 -6.39 4.66 24.90
CA ASP A 472 -5.31 5.58 25.31
C ASP A 472 -4.17 5.64 24.28
N PRO A 473 -3.29 6.68 24.34
CA PRO A 473 -2.13 6.84 23.45
C PRO A 473 -1.22 5.62 23.30
N SER A 474 -1.20 4.70 24.27
CA SER A 474 -0.45 3.44 24.20
C SER A 474 -1.03 2.41 23.23
N GLY A 475 -2.29 2.58 22.81
CA GLY A 475 -3.08 1.53 22.16
C GLY A 475 -3.77 0.58 23.15
N SER A 476 -3.67 0.84 24.46
CA SER A 476 -4.47 0.12 25.45
C SER A 476 -5.93 0.56 25.37
N TYR A 477 -6.86 -0.37 25.54
CA TYR A 477 -8.30 -0.05 25.58
C TYR A 477 -9.02 -0.78 26.72
N PHE A 478 -10.01 -0.13 27.30
CA PHE A 478 -10.74 -0.60 28.48
C PHE A 478 -12.24 -0.38 28.34
N PRO A 479 -13.10 -1.38 28.65
CA PRO A 479 -14.54 -1.19 28.72
C PRO A 479 -14.94 -0.44 30.00
N TRP A 480 -15.90 0.47 29.89
CA TRP A 480 -16.39 1.28 31.01
C TRP A 480 -17.92 1.24 31.12
N LYS A 481 -18.42 1.48 32.33
CA LYS A 481 -19.83 1.80 32.58
C LYS A 481 -20.06 3.30 32.44
N ALA A 482 -19.27 4.09 33.15
CA ALA A 482 -19.13 5.52 32.96
C ALA A 482 -17.66 5.89 33.15
N THR A 483 -17.18 6.88 32.41
CA THR A 483 -15.80 7.39 32.56
C THR A 483 -15.69 8.80 32.01
N ALA A 484 -14.64 9.51 32.42
CA ALA A 484 -14.28 10.83 31.92
C ALA A 484 -12.77 10.87 31.60
N ILE A 485 -12.40 11.69 30.62
CA ILE A 485 -11.03 11.95 30.17
C ILE A 485 -10.83 13.47 30.01
N GLY A 486 -9.57 13.94 30.07
CA GLY A 486 -9.22 15.37 29.97
C GLY A 486 -8.87 16.03 31.32
N LYS A 487 -8.80 17.37 31.32
CA LYS A 487 -8.34 18.22 32.44
C LYS A 487 -8.97 17.90 33.78
N SER A 488 -10.30 17.75 33.81
CA SER A 488 -11.06 17.55 35.05
C SER A 488 -11.50 16.11 35.25
N ALA A 489 -10.84 15.13 34.60
CA ALA A 489 -11.24 13.72 34.61
C ALA A 489 -11.34 13.14 36.03
N THR A 490 -10.42 13.46 36.93
CA THR A 490 -10.42 12.92 38.30
C THR A 490 -11.66 13.36 39.10
N SER A 491 -12.03 14.64 39.00
CA SER A 491 -13.23 15.18 39.65
C SER A 491 -14.51 14.60 39.02
N ALA A 492 -14.56 14.59 37.69
CA ALA A 492 -15.70 14.06 36.94
C ALA A 492 -15.93 12.56 37.24
N LYS A 493 -14.88 11.74 37.32
CA LYS A 493 -15.00 10.33 37.70
C LYS A 493 -15.58 10.16 39.11
N THR A 494 -15.12 10.95 40.07
CA THR A 494 -15.62 10.92 41.46
C THR A 494 -17.11 11.30 41.52
N PHE A 495 -17.55 12.25 40.69
CA PHE A 495 -18.95 12.63 40.59
C PHE A 495 -19.80 11.51 39.94
N LEU A 496 -19.30 10.92 38.85
CA LEU A 496 -19.96 9.81 38.16
C LEU A 496 -20.10 8.58 39.06
N GLU A 497 -19.08 8.25 39.85
CA GLU A 497 -19.13 7.13 40.80
C GLU A 497 -20.24 7.28 41.85
N LYS A 498 -20.58 8.51 42.25
CA LYS A 498 -21.66 8.78 43.22
C LYS A 498 -23.06 8.76 42.59
N ARG A 499 -23.19 9.12 41.32
CA ARG A 499 -24.48 9.30 40.64
C ARG A 499 -24.89 8.11 39.77
N TYR A 500 -23.94 7.30 39.34
CA TYR A 500 -24.19 6.17 38.46
C TYR A 500 -24.88 5.01 39.20
N THR A 501 -25.98 4.52 38.62
CA THR A 501 -26.71 3.34 39.11
C THR A 501 -26.91 2.33 37.97
N GLU A 502 -26.88 1.03 38.28
CA GLU A 502 -27.25 -0.01 37.32
C GLU A 502 -28.77 0.03 37.09
N GLY A 503 -29.22 0.27 35.85
CA GLY A 503 -30.65 0.46 35.54
C GLY A 503 -31.00 1.83 34.97
N LEU A 504 -30.00 2.72 34.85
CA LEU A 504 -30.19 4.07 34.33
C LEU A 504 -30.81 4.08 32.93
N GLU A 505 -31.78 4.95 32.68
CA GLU A 505 -32.29 5.23 31.34
C GLU A 505 -31.44 6.30 30.62
N LEU A 506 -31.56 6.38 29.29
CA LEU A 506 -30.79 7.29 28.46
C LEU A 506 -31.02 8.76 28.84
N GLU A 507 -32.25 9.14 29.17
CA GLU A 507 -32.62 10.50 29.57
C GLU A 507 -31.93 10.92 30.88
N ASP A 508 -31.96 10.03 31.89
CA ASP A 508 -31.23 10.20 33.13
C ASP A 508 -29.71 10.28 32.88
N ALA A 509 -29.20 9.53 31.89
CA ALA A 509 -27.78 9.56 31.52
C ALA A 509 -27.38 10.93 30.98
N ILE A 510 -28.21 11.52 30.12
CA ILE A 510 -28.00 12.85 29.55
C ILE A 510 -27.99 13.89 30.68
N HIS A 511 -28.94 13.80 31.62
CA HIS A 511 -29.01 14.69 32.77
C HIS A 511 -27.74 14.60 33.65
N ILE A 512 -27.29 13.39 34.00
CA ILE A 512 -26.06 13.19 34.78
C ILE A 512 -24.82 13.67 34.00
N ALA A 513 -24.77 13.43 32.69
CA ALA A 513 -23.67 13.89 31.83
C ALA A 513 -23.56 15.42 31.83
N LEU A 514 -24.68 16.12 31.69
CA LEU A 514 -24.73 17.58 31.73
C LEU A 514 -24.39 18.12 33.12
N LEU A 515 -24.92 17.54 34.20
CA LEU A 515 -24.54 17.90 35.58
C LEU A 515 -23.04 17.77 35.82
N THR A 516 -22.45 16.66 35.35
CA THR A 516 -21.01 16.42 35.47
C THR A 516 -20.22 17.45 34.68
N LEU A 517 -20.65 17.79 33.45
CA LEU A 517 -20.00 18.83 32.65
C LEU A 517 -20.11 20.21 33.30
N LYS A 518 -21.25 20.56 33.88
CA LYS A 518 -21.50 21.84 34.56
C LYS A 518 -20.51 22.10 35.70
N GLU A 519 -20.11 21.07 36.44
CA GLU A 519 -19.07 21.19 37.48
C GLU A 519 -17.66 21.40 36.89
N THR A 520 -17.42 21.01 35.64
CA THR A 520 -16.10 21.04 35.00
C THR A 520 -15.87 22.21 34.06
N ILE A 521 -16.94 22.81 33.52
CA ILE A 521 -16.87 23.90 32.56
C ILE A 521 -16.63 25.22 33.31
N GLU A 522 -15.53 25.89 32.95
CA GLU A 522 -15.20 27.23 33.43
C GLU A 522 -15.88 28.26 32.50
N GLY A 523 -17.16 28.58 32.72
CA GLY A 523 -17.90 29.57 31.92
C GLY A 523 -19.39 29.30 31.74
N GLU A 524 -19.99 29.89 30.70
CA GLU A 524 -21.39 29.68 30.35
C GLU A 524 -21.61 28.33 29.65
N MET A 525 -22.62 27.60 30.13
CA MET A 525 -23.05 26.33 29.56
C MET A 525 -24.34 26.56 28.76
N ASN A 526 -24.26 26.41 27.44
CA ASN A 526 -25.39 26.54 26.52
C ASN A 526 -25.30 25.46 25.42
N GLY A 527 -26.29 25.42 24.53
CA GLY A 527 -26.35 24.44 23.44
C GLY A 527 -25.20 24.55 22.41
N ASP A 528 -24.52 25.70 22.35
CA ASP A 528 -23.40 25.93 21.43
C ASP A 528 -22.03 25.58 22.05
N THR A 529 -21.90 25.70 23.37
CA THR A 529 -20.67 25.38 24.11
C THR A 529 -20.57 23.92 24.53
N VAL A 530 -21.64 23.14 24.40
CA VAL A 530 -21.66 21.72 24.75
C VAL A 530 -22.03 20.88 23.53
N GLU A 531 -21.31 19.77 23.32
CA GLU A 531 -21.58 18.84 22.24
C GLU A 531 -21.92 17.46 22.79
N ILE A 532 -23.10 16.94 22.43
CA ILE A 532 -23.60 15.65 22.91
C ILE A 532 -23.92 14.75 21.72
N GLY A 533 -23.41 13.52 21.78
CA GLY A 533 -23.84 12.42 20.90
C GLY A 533 -24.45 11.29 21.73
N ILE A 534 -25.56 10.78 21.26
CA ILE A 534 -26.27 9.65 21.86
C ILE A 534 -26.23 8.45 20.92
N ILE A 535 -26.17 7.26 21.52
CA ILE A 535 -26.38 5.99 20.82
C ILE A 535 -27.57 5.33 21.51
N GLY A 536 -28.70 5.22 20.81
CA GLY A 536 -29.96 4.73 21.39
C GLY A 536 -30.68 3.70 20.52
N PRO A 537 -32.01 3.62 20.66
CA PRO A 537 -32.86 2.89 19.71
C PRO A 537 -32.68 3.38 18.26
N PRO A 538 -32.92 2.55 17.24
CA PRO A 538 -32.78 2.94 15.85
C PRO A 538 -33.76 4.06 15.49
N GLU A 539 -33.28 5.07 14.76
CA GLU A 539 -34.11 6.20 14.35
C GLU A 539 -34.33 6.20 12.83
N ASP A 540 -35.43 5.58 12.39
CA ASP A 540 -35.73 5.34 10.97
C ASP A 540 -35.90 6.63 10.15
N ARG A 541 -36.26 7.74 10.80
CA ARG A 541 -36.33 9.07 10.17
C ARG A 541 -35.00 9.49 9.53
N LEU A 542 -33.87 9.05 10.06
CA LEU A 542 -32.53 9.41 9.59
C LEU A 542 -32.02 8.51 8.46
N LEU A 543 -32.76 7.46 8.08
CA LEU A 543 -32.35 6.49 7.08
C LEU A 543 -32.34 7.07 5.65
N GLY A 544 -33.20 8.05 5.37
CA GLY A 544 -33.26 8.79 4.11
C GLY A 544 -33.97 8.05 2.95
N PHE A 545 -34.47 6.83 3.18
CA PHE A 545 -35.29 6.06 2.25
C PHE A 545 -36.26 5.16 3.03
N GLU A 546 -37.35 4.76 2.39
CA GLU A 546 -38.39 3.92 2.98
C GLU A 546 -38.62 2.67 2.12
N GLY A 547 -39.19 1.60 2.72
CA GLY A 547 -39.68 0.43 1.98
C GLY A 547 -38.68 -0.71 1.73
N VAL A 548 -37.52 -0.72 2.41
CA VAL A 548 -36.56 -1.84 2.37
C VAL A 548 -36.72 -2.71 3.61
N GLU A 549 -37.10 -3.97 3.43
CA GLU A 549 -37.21 -4.93 4.53
C GLU A 549 -35.85 -5.15 5.22
N GLY A 550 -35.82 -4.98 6.55
CA GLY A 550 -34.64 -5.19 7.38
C GLY A 550 -33.66 -4.00 7.48
N ALA A 551 -33.92 -2.88 6.78
CA ALA A 551 -33.12 -1.67 6.95
C ALA A 551 -33.56 -0.90 8.22
N GLN A 552 -32.67 -0.77 9.19
CA GLN A 552 -32.89 0.02 10.40
C GLN A 552 -32.15 1.36 10.31
N GLY A 553 -32.74 2.42 10.86
CA GLY A 553 -32.10 3.72 11.00
C GLY A 553 -30.79 3.69 11.80
N PRO A 554 -29.93 4.71 11.64
CA PRO A 554 -28.76 4.85 12.50
C PRO A 554 -29.19 4.97 13.96
N ARG A 555 -28.42 4.33 14.86
CA ARG A 555 -28.59 4.46 16.31
C ARG A 555 -27.83 5.66 16.89
N PHE A 556 -26.76 6.08 16.20
CA PHE A 556 -26.00 7.25 16.59
C PHE A 556 -26.71 8.52 16.11
N ARG A 557 -26.97 9.44 17.03
CA ARG A 557 -27.47 10.79 16.76
C ARG A 557 -26.69 11.82 17.55
N LYS A 558 -26.43 12.97 16.92
CA LYS A 558 -25.92 14.15 17.61
C LYS A 558 -27.10 15.06 17.98
N LEU A 559 -27.14 15.52 19.23
CA LEU A 559 -28.18 16.44 19.67
C LEU A 559 -27.95 17.83 19.05
N SER A 560 -29.04 18.48 18.68
CA SER A 560 -29.04 19.87 18.22
C SER A 560 -28.86 20.83 19.39
N PRO A 561 -28.34 22.06 19.17
CA PRO A 561 -28.19 23.05 20.22
C PRO A 561 -29.48 23.34 20.99
N THR A 562 -30.62 23.38 20.28
CA THR A 562 -31.95 23.59 20.88
C THR A 562 -32.35 22.44 21.81
N GLU A 563 -32.13 21.19 21.40
CA GLU A 563 -32.43 20.04 22.26
C GLU A 563 -31.54 20.03 23.51
N VAL A 564 -30.27 20.39 23.37
CA VAL A 564 -29.36 20.52 24.52
C VAL A 564 -29.87 21.61 25.47
N GLU A 565 -30.35 22.72 24.94
CA GLU A 565 -30.91 23.82 25.74
C GLU A 565 -32.17 23.41 26.50
N ASP A 566 -33.05 22.62 25.88
CA ASP A 566 -34.22 22.04 26.56
C ASP A 566 -33.78 21.17 27.76
N TYR A 567 -32.73 20.35 27.63
CA TYR A 567 -32.18 19.61 28.77
C TYR A 567 -31.57 20.51 29.84
N LEU A 568 -30.93 21.62 29.44
CA LEU A 568 -30.35 22.59 30.36
C LEU A 568 -31.40 23.36 31.16
N THR A 569 -32.59 23.59 30.59
CA THR A 569 -33.69 24.24 31.34
C THR A 569 -34.25 23.36 32.46
N ASN A 570 -34.15 22.03 32.32
CA ASN A 570 -34.62 21.05 33.29
C ASN A 570 -33.59 20.69 34.38
N LEU A 571 -32.53 21.51 34.54
CA LEU A 571 -31.28 21.14 35.20
C LEU A 571 -31.01 21.84 36.54
#